data_AF-A0A2D8QEL7-F1
#
_entry.id   AF-A0A2D8QEL7-F1
#
_cell.length_a   1.000
_cell.length_b   1.000
_cell.length_c   1.000
_cell.angle_alpha   90.00
_cell.angle_beta   90.00
_cell.angle_gamma   90.00
#
_symmetry.space_group_name_H-M   'P 1'
#
loop_
_entity.id
_entity.type
_entity.pdbx_description
1 polymer ?
#
loop_
_entity_poly.entity_id
_entity_poly.type
_entity_poly.pdbx_seq_one_letter_code
_entity_poly.pdbx_strand_id
1 'polypeptide(L)'
;MMSWKKARVLGLLALSVIGAGWLGDSAAALFSAIPGLCASRLAFGEFGLALLWFLVSFGLFCSALVLLYRYRSDVIHTSARALPPTGYAGHTALIMSLSNLREQQIVQVEGLRSLDIAQFRKPLTVAPRPPDPEATPWMQNLRVLCDSLSDRKETLRYVVIIASPESDLQVDLFESIARDALKGLGIEKVVFERQEGMPPDANDFDALLLHVERAHTRCLRNMGGRRGWVCIDITSGTKIYTGAATTFAVTRGIPFSYVDNTGRVHYAMARVEMLNHLEP
;
A
#
# COMPACT_ATOMS: atom_id res chain seq x y z
N MET A 1 13.67 28.78 -18.26
CA MET A 1 13.50 29.60 -17.04
C MET A 1 12.48 28.94 -16.12
N MET A 2 12.80 28.74 -14.84
CA MET A 2 11.89 28.10 -13.87
C MET A 2 10.73 29.04 -13.55
N SER A 3 9.48 28.59 -13.70
CA SER A 3 8.32 29.43 -13.38
C SER A 3 8.27 29.72 -11.87
N TRP A 4 7.84 30.92 -11.49
CA TRP A 4 7.75 31.35 -10.08
C TRP A 4 6.93 30.38 -9.21
N LYS A 5 5.93 29.72 -9.82
CA LYS A 5 5.13 28.66 -9.21
C LYS A 5 5.96 27.42 -8.82
N LYS A 6 6.86 26.97 -9.71
CA LYS A 6 7.78 25.85 -9.44
C LYS A 6 8.80 26.20 -8.35
N ALA A 7 9.32 27.43 -8.36
CA ALA A 7 10.25 27.92 -7.34
C ALA A 7 9.62 27.94 -5.93
N ARG A 8 8.35 28.34 -5.84
CA ARG A 8 7.61 28.30 -4.58
C ARG A 8 7.44 26.87 -4.04
N VAL A 9 7.06 25.91 -4.87
CA VAL A 9 6.86 24.51 -4.42
C VAL A 9 8.19 23.86 -4.04
N LEU A 10 9.26 24.09 -4.81
CA LEU A 10 10.61 23.63 -4.45
C LEU A 10 11.12 24.26 -3.14
N GLY A 11 10.88 25.55 -2.94
CA GLY A 11 11.20 26.23 -1.67
C GLY A 11 10.41 25.67 -0.49
N LEU A 12 9.12 25.37 -0.67
CA LEU A 12 8.29 24.75 0.36
C LEU A 12 8.70 23.29 0.65
N LEU A 13 9.14 22.54 -0.38
CA LEU A 13 9.69 21.18 -0.23
C LEU A 13 10.98 21.21 0.57
N ALA A 14 11.91 22.10 0.21
CA ALA A 14 13.14 22.31 0.97
C ALA A 14 12.84 22.69 2.44
N LEU A 15 11.88 23.60 2.67
CA LEU A 15 11.43 23.97 4.01
C LEU A 15 10.79 22.80 4.77
N SER A 16 10.12 21.87 4.10
CA SER A 16 9.55 20.68 4.75
C SER A 16 10.62 19.67 5.16
N VAL A 17 11.67 19.48 4.35
CA VAL A 17 12.79 18.57 4.67
C VAL A 17 13.66 19.16 5.76
N ILE A 18 14.02 20.44 5.65
CA ILE A 18 14.76 21.17 6.69
C ILE A 18 13.94 21.23 7.97
N GLY A 19 12.64 21.51 7.86
CA GLY A 19 11.69 21.54 8.98
C GLY A 19 11.54 20.18 9.67
N ALA A 20 11.57 19.06 8.93
CA ALA A 20 11.55 17.72 9.52
C ALA A 20 12.83 17.43 10.32
N GLY A 21 14.00 17.84 9.82
CA GLY A 21 15.26 17.76 10.56
C GLY A 21 15.23 18.59 11.84
N TRP A 22 14.82 19.87 11.75
CA TRP A 22 14.70 20.76 12.91
C TRP A 22 13.66 20.29 13.92
N LEU A 23 12.55 19.70 13.46
CA LEU A 23 11.55 19.07 14.32
C LEU A 23 12.15 17.88 15.09
N GLY A 24 12.95 17.05 14.41
CA GLY A 24 13.67 15.94 15.02
C GLY A 24 14.65 16.40 16.10
N ASP A 25 15.49 17.39 15.79
CA ASP A 25 16.47 17.96 16.74
C ASP A 25 15.79 18.64 17.93
N SER A 26 14.71 19.38 17.68
CA SER A 26 13.92 20.04 18.73
C SER A 26 13.20 19.03 19.62
N ALA A 27 12.70 17.92 19.04
CA ALA A 27 12.10 16.83 19.81
C ALA A 27 13.15 16.14 20.68
N ALA A 28 14.32 15.84 20.15
CA ALA A 28 15.42 15.24 20.91
C ALA A 28 15.86 16.13 22.08
N ALA A 29 15.96 17.44 21.88
CA ALA A 29 16.25 18.42 22.93
C ALA A 29 15.14 18.51 23.98
N LEU A 30 13.87 18.41 23.57
CA LEU A 30 12.74 18.38 24.50
C LEU A 30 12.76 17.11 25.36
N PHE A 31 13.01 15.94 24.76
CA PHE A 31 13.08 14.67 25.49
C PHE A 31 14.28 14.60 26.43
N SER A 32 15.43 15.18 26.04
CA SER A 32 16.62 15.22 26.91
C SER A 32 16.48 16.17 28.10
N ALA A 33 15.56 17.15 28.04
CA ALA A 33 15.27 18.07 29.14
C ALA A 33 14.30 17.47 30.20
N ILE A 34 13.57 16.39 29.88
CA ILE A 34 12.59 15.76 30.80
C ILE A 34 13.21 15.30 32.13
N PRO A 35 14.37 14.59 32.15
CA PRO A 35 15.00 14.17 33.40
C PRO A 35 15.39 15.35 34.31
N GLY A 36 15.85 16.46 33.72
CA GLY A 36 16.20 17.68 34.45
C GLY A 36 14.98 18.36 35.07
N LEU A 37 13.86 18.39 34.36
CA LEU A 37 12.57 18.91 34.86
C LEU A 37 12.07 18.10 36.07
N CYS A 38 12.24 16.78 36.06
CA CYS A 38 11.86 15.91 37.17
C CYS A 38 12.78 16.09 38.40
N ALA A 39 14.00 16.58 38.23
CA ALA A 39 15.00 16.70 39.29
C ALA A 39 15.04 18.08 39.97
N SER A 40 14.64 19.16 39.29
CA SER A 40 14.75 20.53 39.84
C SER A 40 13.78 21.51 39.22
N ARG A 41 13.19 22.39 40.05
CA ARG A 41 12.34 23.52 39.59
C ARG A 41 13.12 24.57 38.77
N LEU A 42 14.45 24.63 38.88
CA LEU A 42 15.29 25.53 38.08
C LEU A 42 15.40 25.08 36.60
N ALA A 43 15.13 23.81 36.29
CA ALA A 43 15.12 23.27 34.92
C ALA A 43 13.85 23.62 34.12
N PHE A 44 12.90 24.33 34.73
CA PHE A 44 11.66 24.77 34.07
C PHE A 44 11.94 25.76 32.93
N GLY A 45 13.00 26.57 33.04
CA GLY A 45 13.40 27.51 32.00
C GLY A 45 13.95 26.81 30.74
N GLU A 46 14.82 25.81 30.92
CA GLU A 46 15.42 25.06 29.81
C GLU A 46 14.39 24.20 29.09
N PHE A 47 13.53 23.52 29.85
CA PHE A 47 12.41 22.77 29.27
C PHE A 47 11.40 23.69 28.57
N GLY A 48 11.07 24.85 29.16
CA GLY A 48 10.19 25.83 28.54
C GLY A 48 10.74 26.35 27.20
N LEU A 49 12.05 26.60 27.13
CA LEU A 49 12.72 27.00 25.89
C LEU A 49 12.71 25.87 24.86
N ALA A 50 13.02 24.63 25.27
CA ALA A 50 12.99 23.46 24.38
C ALA A 50 11.57 23.20 23.83
N LEU A 51 10.55 23.34 24.68
CA LEU A 51 9.14 23.21 24.28
C LEU A 51 8.72 24.31 23.31
N LEU A 52 9.13 25.56 23.55
CA LEU A 52 8.85 26.67 22.64
C LEU A 52 9.48 26.42 21.26
N TRP A 53 10.75 26.01 21.22
CA TRP A 53 11.43 25.69 19.96
C TRP A 53 10.77 24.52 19.24
N PHE A 54 10.38 23.46 19.95
CA PHE A 54 9.63 22.37 19.38
C PHE A 54 8.29 22.83 18.77
N LEU A 55 7.51 23.66 19.47
CA LEU A 55 6.23 24.16 18.99
C LEU A 55 6.38 25.07 17.76
N VAL A 56 7.41 25.93 17.73
CA VAL A 56 7.71 26.78 16.57
C VAL A 56 8.12 25.92 15.38
N SER A 57 9.03 24.97 15.56
CA SER A 57 9.46 24.03 14.51
C SER A 57 8.29 23.20 13.98
N PHE A 58 7.43 22.71 14.87
CA PHE A 58 6.22 21.96 14.51
C PHE A 58 5.23 22.83 13.73
N GLY A 59 4.96 24.05 14.19
CA GLY A 59 4.07 24.99 13.52
C GLY A 59 4.56 25.37 12.12
N LEU A 60 5.87 25.62 11.96
CA LEU A 60 6.49 25.91 10.67
C LEU A 60 6.43 24.71 9.73
N PHE A 61 6.73 23.51 10.23
CA PHE A 61 6.64 22.27 9.46
C PHE A 61 5.21 21.99 8.99
N CYS A 62 4.22 22.06 9.89
CA CYS A 62 2.82 21.91 9.54
C CYS A 62 2.35 22.97 8.53
N SER A 63 2.77 24.22 8.70
CA SER A 63 2.43 25.30 7.76
C SER A 63 3.04 25.05 6.37
N ALA A 64 4.30 24.62 6.31
CA ALA A 64 4.96 24.22 5.07
C ALA A 64 4.21 23.06 4.40
N LEU A 65 3.80 22.03 5.15
CA LEU A 65 3.01 20.91 4.63
C LEU A 65 1.63 21.34 4.11
N VAL A 66 0.92 22.21 4.83
CA VAL A 66 -0.39 22.73 4.38
C VAL A 66 -0.24 23.56 3.11
N LEU A 67 0.80 24.39 3.02
CA LEU A 67 1.07 25.19 1.83
C LEU A 67 1.53 24.31 0.66
N LEU A 68 2.37 23.30 0.89
CA LEU A 68 2.73 22.28 -0.10
C LEU A 68 1.50 21.59 -0.63
N TYR A 69 0.63 21.13 0.26
CA TYR A 69 -0.63 20.51 -0.11
C TYR A 69 -1.47 21.46 -0.95
N ARG A 70 -1.65 22.72 -0.52
CA ARG A 70 -2.46 23.71 -1.24
C ARG A 70 -1.92 24.04 -2.63
N TYR A 71 -0.59 24.10 -2.78
CA TYR A 71 0.06 24.48 -4.05
C TYR A 71 0.56 23.28 -4.87
N ARG A 72 0.28 22.04 -4.45
CA ARG A 72 0.75 20.84 -5.15
C ARG A 72 0.34 20.82 -6.62
N SER A 73 -0.86 21.31 -6.94
CA SER A 73 -1.41 21.34 -8.30
C SER A 73 -0.64 22.26 -9.25
N ASP A 74 0.20 23.16 -8.74
CA ASP A 74 1.05 24.01 -9.57
C ASP A 74 2.24 23.26 -10.19
N VAL A 75 2.60 22.09 -9.66
CA VAL A 75 3.75 21.29 -10.10
C VAL A 75 3.36 19.85 -10.39
N ILE A 76 2.37 19.33 -9.68
CA ILE A 76 1.92 17.94 -9.74
C ILE A 76 0.50 17.93 -10.29
N HIS A 77 0.36 17.44 -11.51
CA HIS A 77 -0.95 17.12 -12.05
C HIS A 77 -1.33 15.70 -11.60
N THR A 78 -2.48 15.56 -10.94
CA THR A 78 -3.00 14.27 -10.53
C THR A 78 -4.31 14.00 -11.25
N SER A 79 -4.36 12.97 -12.08
CA SER A 79 -5.63 12.44 -12.60
C SER A 79 -5.98 11.19 -11.82
N ALA A 80 -7.20 11.11 -11.26
CA ALA A 80 -7.69 9.91 -10.60
C ALA A 80 -9.06 9.55 -11.14
N ARG A 81 -9.29 8.26 -11.33
CA ARG A 81 -10.57 7.70 -11.77
C ARG A 81 -10.91 6.49 -10.92
N ALA A 82 -12.08 6.54 -10.27
CA ALA A 82 -12.68 5.35 -9.68
C ALA A 82 -13.07 4.39 -10.82
N LEU A 83 -12.64 3.13 -10.69
CA LEU A 83 -13.03 2.08 -11.62
C LEU A 83 -14.30 1.38 -11.09
N PRO A 84 -15.08 0.70 -11.94
CA PRO A 84 -16.29 0.03 -11.49
C PRO A 84 -16.01 -0.94 -10.34
N PRO A 85 -16.88 -0.98 -9.31
CA PRO A 85 -16.71 -1.87 -8.16
C PRO A 85 -17.01 -3.34 -8.49
N THR A 86 -17.63 -3.62 -9.64
CA THR A 86 -17.89 -4.97 -10.15
C THR A 86 -16.68 -5.54 -10.91
N GLY A 87 -15.46 -5.17 -10.48
CA GLY A 87 -14.23 -5.34 -11.24
C GLY A 87 -14.03 -4.33 -12.39
N TYR A 88 -12.77 -3.92 -12.61
CA TYR A 88 -12.37 -3.30 -13.88
C TYR A 88 -12.18 -4.40 -14.93
N ALA A 89 -13.08 -4.42 -15.91
CA ALA A 89 -13.08 -5.41 -16.99
C ALA A 89 -11.71 -5.49 -17.68
N GLY A 90 -11.14 -6.69 -17.77
CA GLY A 90 -10.00 -6.95 -18.66
C GLY A 90 -8.61 -6.95 -18.02
N HIS A 91 -8.48 -6.88 -16.69
CA HIS A 91 -7.18 -7.21 -16.09
C HIS A 91 -6.95 -8.72 -16.12
N THR A 92 -5.74 -9.09 -16.50
CA THR A 92 -5.31 -10.45 -16.79
C THR A 92 -4.25 -10.94 -15.81
N ALA A 93 -3.64 -10.02 -15.08
CA ALA A 93 -2.73 -10.33 -13.99
C ALA A 93 -3.06 -9.52 -12.73
N LEU A 94 -2.90 -10.15 -11.58
CA LEU A 94 -3.01 -9.55 -10.25
C LEU A 94 -1.66 -9.71 -9.54
N ILE A 95 -1.15 -8.63 -8.98
CA ILE A 95 -0.01 -8.67 -8.06
C ILE A 95 -0.55 -8.42 -6.67
N MET A 96 -0.24 -9.29 -5.72
CA MET A 96 -0.69 -9.10 -4.33
C MET A 96 0.38 -9.51 -3.36
N SER A 97 0.48 -8.79 -2.25
CA SER A 97 1.32 -9.24 -1.13
C SER A 97 0.55 -10.19 -0.22
N LEU A 98 1.21 -11.22 0.30
CA LEU A 98 0.60 -12.13 1.26
C LEU A 98 0.67 -11.56 2.67
N SER A 99 -0.46 -11.55 3.38
CA SER A 99 -0.49 -11.17 4.79
C SER A 99 0.12 -12.26 5.68
N ASN A 100 0.92 -11.85 6.67
CA ASN A 100 1.50 -12.77 7.65
C ASN A 100 0.41 -13.35 8.57
N LEU A 101 0.37 -14.67 8.70
CA LEU A 101 -0.40 -15.32 9.76
C LEU A 101 0.44 -15.50 11.02
N ARG A 102 -0.19 -15.30 12.18
CA ARG A 102 0.32 -15.77 13.46
C ARG A 102 0.09 -17.28 13.59
N GLU A 103 0.89 -17.98 14.39
CA GLU A 103 0.78 -19.43 14.61
C GLU A 103 -0.66 -19.88 14.95
N GLN A 104 -1.33 -19.14 15.84
CA GLN A 104 -2.71 -19.41 16.26
C GLN A 104 -3.74 -19.26 15.12
N GLN A 105 -3.39 -18.53 14.05
CA GLN A 105 -4.26 -18.28 12.91
C GLN A 105 -4.07 -19.34 11.81
N ILE A 106 -2.98 -20.11 11.81
CA ILE A 106 -2.71 -21.16 10.81
C ILE A 106 -3.81 -22.25 10.84
N VAL A 107 -4.29 -22.62 12.04
CA VAL A 107 -5.39 -23.59 12.17
C VAL A 107 -6.73 -23.00 11.71
N GLN A 108 -6.92 -21.68 11.85
CA GLN A 108 -8.16 -21.00 11.49
C GLN A 108 -8.31 -20.84 9.97
N VAL A 109 -7.21 -20.67 9.23
CA VAL A 109 -7.27 -20.46 7.78
C VAL A 109 -7.71 -21.70 7.01
N GLU A 110 -7.57 -22.90 7.56
CA GLU A 110 -8.18 -24.10 6.96
C GLU A 110 -9.71 -23.98 6.88
N GLY A 111 -10.32 -23.25 7.83
CA GLY A 111 -11.75 -22.91 7.79
C GLY A 111 -12.16 -22.03 6.62
N LEU A 112 -11.22 -21.37 5.92
CA LEU A 112 -11.53 -20.61 4.71
C LEU A 112 -11.95 -21.53 3.55
N ARG A 113 -11.51 -22.79 3.53
CA ARG A 113 -11.88 -23.76 2.48
C ARG A 113 -13.36 -24.13 2.49
N SER A 114 -14.00 -24.05 3.65
CA SER A 114 -15.41 -24.41 3.81
C SER A 114 -16.36 -23.22 3.58
N LEU A 115 -15.82 -22.02 3.36
CA LEU A 115 -16.62 -20.83 3.07
C LEU A 115 -17.12 -20.89 1.64
N ASP A 116 -18.42 -20.59 1.48
CA ASP A 116 -19.02 -20.38 0.17
C ASP A 116 -18.52 -19.06 -0.44
N ILE A 117 -18.52 -19.00 -1.78
CA ILE A 117 -18.07 -17.85 -2.54
C ILE A 117 -18.77 -16.56 -2.15
N ALA A 118 -20.04 -16.66 -1.76
CA ALA A 118 -20.83 -15.52 -1.31
C ALA A 118 -20.20 -14.82 -0.10
N GLN A 119 -19.50 -15.56 0.77
CA GLN A 119 -18.85 -15.00 1.96
C GLN A 119 -17.65 -14.13 1.60
N PHE A 120 -16.89 -14.49 0.54
CA PHE A 120 -15.81 -13.64 0.02
C PHE A 120 -16.31 -12.38 -0.69
N ARG A 121 -17.62 -12.24 -0.91
CA ARG A 121 -18.21 -11.07 -1.60
C ARG A 121 -19.04 -10.20 -0.68
N LYS A 122 -19.46 -10.75 0.46
CA LYS A 122 -20.35 -10.07 1.38
C LYS A 122 -19.61 -8.97 2.14
N PRO A 123 -20.10 -7.72 2.11
CA PRO A 123 -19.62 -6.70 3.03
C PRO A 123 -19.89 -7.14 4.47
N LEU A 124 -18.89 -7.01 5.33
CA LEU A 124 -19.01 -7.22 6.77
C LEU A 124 -19.85 -6.10 7.36
N THR A 125 -21.03 -6.46 7.88
CA THR A 125 -21.89 -5.54 8.63
C THR A 125 -21.47 -5.45 10.10
N VAL A 126 -20.75 -6.45 10.60
CA VAL A 126 -20.20 -6.53 11.96
C VAL A 126 -18.80 -7.13 11.86
N ALA A 127 -17.86 -6.64 12.66
CA ALA A 127 -16.52 -7.20 12.70
C ALA A 127 -16.57 -8.66 13.21
N PRO A 128 -16.06 -9.64 12.44
CA PRO A 128 -16.03 -11.04 12.86
C PRO A 128 -15.16 -11.19 14.11
N ARG A 129 -15.61 -12.02 15.05
CA ARG A 129 -14.88 -12.30 16.30
C ARG A 129 -14.14 -13.63 16.17
N PRO A 130 -12.86 -13.71 16.52
CA PRO A 130 -12.16 -15.00 16.61
C PRO A 130 -12.97 -15.97 17.49
N PRO A 131 -13.09 -17.25 17.11
CA PRO A 131 -12.28 -17.98 16.12
C PRO A 131 -12.84 -18.00 14.68
N ASP A 132 -13.64 -17.01 14.27
CA ASP A 132 -14.20 -16.93 12.92
C ASP A 132 -13.10 -16.89 11.82
N PRO A 133 -13.13 -17.79 10.80
CA PRO A 133 -12.20 -17.75 9.67
C PRO A 133 -12.27 -16.42 8.89
N GLU A 134 -13.39 -15.70 8.91
CA GLU A 134 -13.52 -14.37 8.29
C GLU A 134 -12.69 -13.30 9.02
N ALA A 135 -12.24 -13.54 10.25
CA ALA A 135 -11.33 -12.67 11.00
C ALA A 135 -9.86 -12.85 10.61
N THR A 136 -9.55 -13.79 9.70
CA THR A 136 -8.17 -14.03 9.26
C THR A 136 -7.69 -12.97 8.26
N PRO A 137 -6.40 -12.57 8.29
CA PRO A 137 -5.85 -11.61 7.32
C PRO A 137 -6.00 -12.04 5.86
N TRP A 138 -5.96 -13.36 5.59
CA TRP A 138 -6.09 -13.91 4.24
C TRP A 138 -7.48 -13.75 3.63
N MET A 139 -8.50 -13.48 4.45
CA MET A 139 -9.84 -13.17 3.95
C MET A 139 -9.81 -11.96 3.00
N GLN A 140 -8.97 -10.95 3.28
CA GLN A 140 -8.81 -9.79 2.40
C GLN A 140 -8.18 -10.17 1.05
N ASN A 141 -7.10 -10.97 1.08
CA ASN A 141 -6.47 -11.47 -0.15
C ASN A 141 -7.47 -12.27 -1.01
N LEU A 142 -8.27 -13.16 -0.40
CA LEU A 142 -9.25 -13.97 -1.10
C LEU A 142 -10.43 -13.15 -1.64
N ARG A 143 -10.88 -12.11 -0.93
CA ARG A 143 -11.92 -11.17 -1.40
C ARG A 143 -11.50 -10.52 -2.72
N VAL A 144 -10.28 -9.98 -2.81
CA VAL A 144 -9.77 -9.35 -4.04
C VAL A 144 -9.69 -10.35 -5.18
N LEU A 145 -9.19 -11.56 -4.92
CA LEU A 145 -9.09 -12.62 -5.92
C LEU A 145 -10.48 -13.02 -6.46
N CYS A 146 -11.45 -13.27 -5.58
CA CYS A 146 -12.79 -13.71 -5.95
C CYS A 146 -13.62 -12.61 -6.62
N ASP A 147 -13.40 -11.34 -6.26
CA ASP A 147 -14.05 -10.18 -6.88
C ASP A 147 -13.51 -9.94 -8.30
N SER A 148 -12.18 -10.04 -8.47
CA SER A 148 -11.50 -9.93 -9.77
C SER A 148 -11.95 -10.93 -10.83
N LEU A 149 -12.64 -11.99 -10.39
CA LEU A 149 -13.14 -13.08 -11.21
C LEU A 149 -14.67 -13.10 -11.34
N SER A 150 -15.37 -12.10 -10.78
CA SER A 150 -16.83 -12.03 -10.76
C SER A 150 -17.44 -11.41 -12.03
N ASP A 151 -18.67 -11.82 -12.35
CA ASP A 151 -19.59 -11.35 -13.40
C ASP A 151 -19.20 -11.40 -14.90
N ARG A 152 -17.93 -11.46 -15.33
CA ARG A 152 -17.61 -11.39 -16.78
C ARG A 152 -16.36 -12.17 -17.19
N LYS A 153 -16.56 -13.33 -17.84
CA LYS A 153 -15.61 -14.06 -18.71
C LYS A 153 -14.14 -13.98 -18.28
N GLU A 154 -13.66 -14.98 -17.52
CA GLU A 154 -12.25 -15.24 -17.18
C GLU A 154 -11.21 -14.35 -17.92
N THR A 155 -10.86 -13.19 -17.38
CA THR A 155 -9.72 -12.41 -17.88
C THR A 155 -8.49 -12.62 -17.02
N LEU A 156 -8.63 -12.70 -15.70
CA LEU A 156 -7.52 -13.00 -14.81
C LEU A 156 -6.97 -14.40 -15.12
N ARG A 157 -5.72 -14.44 -15.58
CA ARG A 157 -4.98 -15.66 -15.91
C ARG A 157 -3.84 -15.91 -14.94
N TYR A 158 -3.44 -14.88 -14.21
CA TYR A 158 -2.14 -14.86 -13.59
C TYR A 158 -2.17 -14.10 -12.26
N VAL A 159 -1.60 -14.68 -11.21
CA VAL A 159 -1.48 -14.05 -9.90
C VAL A 159 -0.02 -14.16 -9.47
N VAL A 160 0.63 -13.02 -9.24
CA VAL A 160 1.95 -12.97 -8.61
C VAL A 160 1.78 -12.64 -7.14
N ILE A 161 2.21 -13.57 -6.29
CA ILE A 161 2.22 -13.43 -4.84
C ILE A 161 3.59 -12.92 -4.41
N ILE A 162 3.58 -11.83 -3.66
CA ILE A 162 4.79 -11.26 -3.05
C ILE A 162 4.74 -11.55 -1.57
N ALA A 163 5.63 -12.42 -1.12
CA ALA A 163 5.69 -12.87 0.27
C ALA A 163 6.88 -12.23 0.97
N SER A 164 6.69 -11.81 2.21
CA SER A 164 7.80 -11.48 3.12
C SER A 164 8.55 -12.76 3.51
N PRO A 165 9.77 -12.67 4.09
CA PRO A 165 10.46 -13.86 4.61
C PRO A 165 9.59 -14.69 5.58
N GLU A 166 8.71 -14.03 6.34
CA GLU A 166 7.81 -14.67 7.30
C GLU A 166 6.59 -15.33 6.64
N SER A 167 6.08 -14.76 5.55
CA SER A 167 4.92 -15.31 4.81
C SER A 167 5.31 -16.27 3.70
N ASP A 168 6.58 -16.34 3.30
CA ASP A 168 7.05 -17.19 2.19
C ASP A 168 6.73 -18.67 2.42
N LEU A 169 6.95 -19.15 3.64
CA LEU A 169 6.62 -20.52 4.05
C LEU A 169 5.10 -20.82 4.00
N GLN A 170 4.27 -19.79 3.92
CA GLN A 170 2.80 -19.89 3.94
C GLN A 170 2.20 -19.76 2.52
N VAL A 171 3.01 -19.45 1.49
CA VAL A 171 2.54 -19.23 0.12
C VAL A 171 1.87 -20.47 -0.45
N ASP A 172 2.45 -21.64 -0.27
CA ASP A 172 1.91 -22.90 -0.80
C ASP A 172 0.56 -23.25 -0.15
N LEU A 173 0.41 -22.98 1.14
CA LEU A 173 -0.85 -23.15 1.86
C LEU A 173 -1.91 -22.16 1.34
N PHE A 174 -1.56 -20.89 1.21
CA PHE A 174 -2.47 -19.87 0.67
C PHE A 174 -2.90 -20.22 -0.76
N GLU A 175 -1.96 -20.60 -1.63
CA GLU A 175 -2.26 -21.00 -3.01
C GLU A 175 -3.25 -22.18 -3.03
N SER A 176 -3.03 -23.18 -2.18
CA SER A 176 -3.95 -24.32 -2.06
C SER A 176 -5.37 -23.90 -1.69
N ILE A 177 -5.53 -23.04 -0.67
CA ILE A 177 -6.84 -22.53 -0.24
C ILE A 177 -7.47 -21.67 -1.34
N ALA A 178 -6.69 -20.78 -1.95
CA ALA A 178 -7.15 -19.92 -3.04
C ALA A 178 -7.66 -20.76 -4.22
N ARG A 179 -6.93 -21.80 -4.62
CA ARG A 179 -7.35 -22.71 -5.70
C ARG A 179 -8.67 -23.41 -5.39
N ASP A 180 -8.91 -23.83 -4.15
CA ASP A 180 -10.18 -24.45 -3.79
C ASP A 180 -11.34 -23.44 -3.81
N ALA A 181 -11.11 -22.20 -3.34
CA ALA A 181 -12.09 -21.13 -3.50
C ALA A 181 -12.41 -20.83 -4.98
N LEU A 182 -11.39 -20.89 -5.86
CA LEU A 182 -11.57 -20.70 -7.30
C LEU A 182 -12.29 -21.88 -7.99
N LYS A 183 -12.08 -23.12 -7.56
CA LYS A 183 -12.86 -24.26 -8.05
C LYS A 183 -14.34 -24.10 -7.77
N GLY A 184 -14.70 -23.52 -6.62
CA GLY A 184 -16.08 -23.13 -6.30
C GLY A 184 -16.71 -22.16 -7.32
N LEU A 185 -15.89 -21.41 -8.06
CA LEU A 185 -16.31 -20.54 -9.18
C LEU A 185 -16.34 -21.24 -10.55
N GLY A 186 -15.93 -22.50 -10.63
CA GLY A 186 -15.68 -23.18 -11.91
C GLY A 186 -14.44 -22.66 -12.65
N ILE A 187 -13.48 -22.07 -11.92
CA ILE A 187 -12.28 -21.45 -12.49
C ILE A 187 -11.06 -22.30 -12.16
N GLU A 188 -10.44 -22.88 -13.20
CA GLU A 188 -9.32 -23.81 -13.03
C GLU A 188 -8.00 -23.30 -13.62
N LYS A 189 -8.04 -22.26 -14.45
CA LYS A 189 -6.92 -21.84 -15.32
C LYS A 189 -6.07 -20.70 -14.78
N VAL A 190 -6.26 -20.29 -13.52
CA VAL A 190 -5.43 -19.23 -12.92
C VAL A 190 -4.09 -19.83 -12.49
N VAL A 191 -3.01 -19.25 -13.01
CA VAL A 191 -1.65 -19.58 -12.63
C VAL A 191 -1.24 -18.68 -11.47
N PHE A 192 -0.80 -19.29 -10.38
CA PHE A 192 -0.17 -18.61 -9.26
C PHE A 192 1.34 -18.73 -9.40
N GLU A 193 2.05 -17.64 -9.20
CA GLU A 193 3.49 -17.63 -9.11
C GLU A 193 3.95 -16.81 -7.91
N ARG A 194 5.02 -17.30 -7.31
CA ARG A 194 5.76 -16.62 -6.25
C ARG A 194 6.69 -15.62 -6.92
N GLN A 195 6.78 -14.40 -6.40
CA GLN A 195 7.78 -13.46 -6.87
C GLN A 195 9.18 -13.96 -6.51
N GLU A 196 10.06 -14.03 -7.50
CA GLU A 196 11.45 -14.46 -7.28
C GLU A 196 12.29 -13.36 -6.63
N GLY A 197 13.22 -13.82 -5.78
CA GLY A 197 14.15 -12.99 -5.03
C GLY A 197 13.61 -12.62 -3.65
N MET A 198 14.51 -12.50 -2.66
CA MET A 198 14.11 -12.03 -1.35
C MET A 198 13.52 -10.62 -1.42
N PRO A 199 12.43 -10.35 -0.68
CA PRO A 199 11.95 -9.00 -0.47
C PRO A 199 13.09 -8.12 0.05
N PRO A 200 13.26 -6.91 -0.50
CA PRO A 200 14.22 -5.95 0.01
C PRO A 200 13.98 -5.60 1.48
N ASP A 201 15.00 -5.06 2.14
CA ASP A 201 14.87 -4.47 3.47
C ASP A 201 13.73 -3.43 3.44
N ALA A 202 12.87 -3.49 4.46
CA ALA A 202 11.80 -2.52 4.67
C ALA A 202 12.33 -1.08 4.71
N ASN A 203 13.59 -0.86 5.08
CA ASN A 203 14.21 0.47 5.12
C ASN A 203 14.66 1.00 3.75
N ASP A 204 14.71 0.15 2.71
CA ASP A 204 15.14 0.53 1.36
C ASP A 204 13.94 0.66 0.42
N PHE A 205 13.34 1.85 0.40
CA PHE A 205 12.16 2.14 -0.40
C PHE A 205 12.39 2.00 -1.91
N ASP A 206 13.58 2.36 -2.40
CA ASP A 206 13.92 2.27 -3.81
C ASP A 206 14.05 0.81 -4.26
N ALA A 207 14.65 -0.03 -3.42
CA ALA A 207 14.69 -1.47 -3.68
C ALA A 207 13.29 -2.09 -3.68
N LEU A 208 12.39 -1.67 -2.76
CA LEU A 208 10.99 -2.10 -2.74
C LEU A 208 10.24 -1.69 -4.02
N LEU A 209 10.44 -0.46 -4.51
CA LEU A 209 9.89 -0.01 -5.79
C LEU A 209 10.37 -0.88 -6.95
N LEU A 210 11.66 -1.16 -7.01
CA LEU A 210 12.24 -2.01 -8.04
C LEU A 210 11.70 -3.45 -7.96
N HIS A 211 11.45 -3.95 -6.74
CA HIS A 211 10.86 -5.26 -6.53
C HIS A 211 9.43 -5.35 -7.07
N VAL A 212 8.59 -4.33 -6.81
CA VAL A 212 7.25 -4.21 -7.42
C VAL A 212 7.34 -4.12 -8.94
N GLU A 213 8.28 -3.33 -9.47
CA GLU A 213 8.48 -3.18 -10.92
C GLU A 213 8.89 -4.51 -11.59
N ARG A 214 9.72 -5.31 -10.93
CA ARG A 214 10.10 -6.66 -11.40
C ARG A 214 8.90 -7.59 -11.44
N ALA A 215 8.05 -7.58 -10.41
CA ALA A 215 6.81 -8.36 -10.40
C ALA A 215 5.86 -7.94 -11.52
N HIS A 216 5.71 -6.63 -11.73
CA HIS A 216 4.93 -6.09 -12.86
C HIS A 216 5.48 -6.52 -14.22
N THR A 217 6.80 -6.42 -14.41
CA THR A 217 7.46 -6.84 -15.65
C THR A 217 7.29 -8.34 -15.89
N ARG A 218 7.36 -9.16 -14.82
CA ARG A 218 7.10 -10.60 -14.87
C ARG A 218 5.68 -10.90 -15.34
N CYS A 219 4.68 -10.23 -14.76
CA CYS A 219 3.29 -10.33 -15.21
C CYS A 219 3.18 -10.03 -16.71
N LEU A 220 3.74 -8.90 -17.17
CA LEU A 220 3.69 -8.52 -18.59
C LEU A 220 4.33 -9.56 -19.50
N ARG A 221 5.51 -10.09 -19.13
CA ARG A 221 6.21 -11.13 -19.88
C ARG A 221 5.39 -12.41 -20.00
N ASN A 222 4.84 -12.88 -18.88
CA ASN A 222 4.15 -14.17 -18.80
C ASN A 222 2.75 -14.12 -19.43
N MET A 223 2.20 -12.92 -19.67
CA MET A 223 1.01 -12.72 -20.48
C MET A 223 1.26 -12.80 -21.99
N GLY A 224 2.52 -12.98 -22.45
CA GLY A 224 2.85 -13.29 -23.85
C GLY A 224 2.40 -12.24 -24.86
N GLY A 225 2.43 -10.95 -24.49
CA GLY A 225 2.02 -9.85 -25.37
C GLY A 225 0.50 -9.68 -25.52
N ARG A 226 -0.32 -10.42 -24.75
CA ARG A 226 -1.77 -10.16 -24.67
C ARG A 226 -1.99 -8.75 -24.12
N ARG A 227 -2.94 -8.00 -24.71
CA ARG A 227 -3.37 -6.65 -24.27
C ARG A 227 -4.16 -6.70 -22.96
N GLY A 228 -3.53 -7.23 -21.93
CA GLY A 228 -4.12 -7.45 -20.64
C GLY A 228 -3.57 -6.49 -19.60
N TRP A 229 -4.43 -6.01 -18.72
CA TRP A 229 -4.03 -5.07 -17.67
C TRP A 229 -3.46 -5.83 -16.46
N VAL A 230 -2.47 -5.23 -15.80
CA VAL A 230 -1.98 -5.70 -14.50
C VAL A 230 -2.65 -4.85 -13.42
N CYS A 231 -3.27 -5.49 -12.44
CA CYS A 231 -3.77 -4.83 -11.24
C CYS A 231 -2.82 -5.10 -10.06
N ILE A 232 -2.55 -4.08 -9.25
CA ILE A 232 -1.74 -4.22 -8.04
C ILE A 232 -2.66 -4.11 -6.83
N ASP A 233 -2.78 -5.17 -6.04
CA ASP A 233 -3.45 -5.11 -4.74
C ASP A 233 -2.55 -4.44 -3.71
N ILE A 234 -3.08 -3.39 -3.10
CA ILE A 234 -2.41 -2.58 -2.07
C ILE A 234 -3.06 -2.77 -0.70
N THR A 235 -3.87 -3.81 -0.53
CA THR A 235 -4.57 -4.10 0.74
C THR A 235 -3.61 -4.63 1.79
N SER A 236 -2.94 -5.71 1.43
CA SER A 236 -2.09 -6.48 2.33
C SER A 236 -0.65 -5.96 2.31
N GLY A 237 0.19 -6.51 3.19
CA GLY A 237 1.61 -6.18 3.27
C GLY A 237 1.97 -5.12 4.31
N THR A 238 3.27 -4.88 4.47
CA THR A 238 3.76 -3.84 5.37
C THR A 238 3.42 -2.47 4.78
N LYS A 239 3.22 -1.45 5.64
CA LYS A 239 2.87 -0.10 5.18
C LYS A 239 3.88 0.46 4.18
N ILE A 240 5.16 0.13 4.33
CA ILE A 240 6.21 0.56 3.43
C ILE A 240 6.12 -0.12 2.05
N TYR A 241 5.78 -1.42 2.03
CA TYR A 241 5.52 -2.14 0.79
C TYR A 241 4.27 -1.62 0.08
N THR A 242 3.17 -1.41 0.81
CA THR A 242 1.96 -0.75 0.30
C THR A 242 2.28 0.62 -0.29
N GLY A 243 3.15 1.39 0.37
CA GLY A 243 3.63 2.69 -0.11
C GLY A 243 4.40 2.57 -1.44
N ALA A 244 5.31 1.61 -1.56
CA ALA A 244 6.05 1.36 -2.79
C ALA A 244 5.12 0.91 -3.93
N ALA A 245 4.24 -0.05 -3.66
CA ALA A 245 3.25 -0.55 -4.62
C ALA A 245 2.32 0.56 -5.13
N THR A 246 1.81 1.40 -4.21
CA THR A 246 0.99 2.56 -4.56
C THR A 246 1.78 3.57 -5.38
N THR A 247 3.00 3.91 -4.96
CA THR A 247 3.86 4.87 -5.66
C THR A 247 4.17 4.41 -7.08
N PHE A 248 4.52 3.14 -7.26
CA PHE A 248 4.72 2.56 -8.58
C PHE A 248 3.43 2.61 -9.42
N ALA A 249 2.29 2.22 -8.84
CA ALA A 249 1.01 2.22 -9.55
C ALA A 249 0.62 3.63 -10.02
N VAL A 250 0.69 4.64 -9.13
CA VAL A 250 0.25 6.00 -9.45
C VAL A 250 1.22 6.76 -10.35
N THR A 251 2.52 6.45 -10.33
CA THR A 251 3.48 7.09 -11.24
C THR A 251 3.38 6.51 -12.66
N ARG A 252 2.98 5.24 -12.79
CA ARG A 252 2.85 4.55 -14.07
C ARG A 252 1.42 4.50 -14.61
N GLY A 253 0.42 5.00 -13.87
CA GLY A 253 -0.98 4.95 -14.28
C GLY A 253 -1.54 3.52 -14.32
N ILE A 254 -1.04 2.64 -13.44
CA ILE A 254 -1.45 1.24 -13.35
C ILE A 254 -2.66 1.12 -12.42
N PRO A 255 -3.68 0.32 -12.76
CA PRO A 255 -4.78 0.03 -11.85
C PRO A 255 -4.33 -0.62 -10.54
N PHE A 256 -4.96 -0.25 -9.44
CA PHE A 256 -4.75 -0.85 -8.14
C PHE A 256 -6.07 -1.15 -7.43
N SER A 257 -6.05 -2.16 -6.56
CA SER A 257 -7.19 -2.56 -5.72
C SER A 257 -6.89 -2.40 -4.25
N TYR A 258 -7.92 -2.17 -3.44
CA TYR A 258 -7.83 -2.32 -1.99
C TYR A 258 -9.13 -2.85 -1.40
N VAL A 259 -9.05 -3.55 -0.27
CA VAL A 259 -10.22 -3.94 0.54
C VAL A 259 -10.39 -2.96 1.68
N ASP A 260 -11.58 -2.38 1.81
CA ASP A 260 -11.89 -1.50 2.94
C ASP A 260 -12.20 -2.29 4.22
N ASN A 261 -12.40 -1.56 5.33
CA ASN A 261 -12.72 -2.18 6.62
C ASN A 261 -14.08 -2.88 6.66
N THR A 262 -14.95 -2.62 5.68
CA THR A 262 -16.22 -3.34 5.49
C THR A 262 -16.02 -4.59 4.65
N GLY A 263 -14.81 -4.88 4.21
CA GLY A 263 -14.50 -6.04 3.37
C GLY A 263 -14.91 -5.86 1.91
N ARG A 264 -15.25 -4.64 1.48
CA ARG A 264 -15.58 -4.35 0.08
C ARG A 264 -14.30 -4.08 -0.72
N VAL A 265 -14.21 -4.66 -1.91
CA VAL A 265 -13.12 -4.42 -2.85
C VAL A 265 -13.40 -3.15 -3.64
N HIS A 266 -12.38 -2.30 -3.75
CA HIS A 266 -12.40 -1.06 -4.53
C HIS A 266 -11.28 -1.09 -5.55
N TYR A 267 -11.56 -0.54 -6.74
CA TYR A 267 -10.58 -0.40 -7.81
C TYR A 267 -10.42 1.07 -8.18
N ALA A 268 -9.17 1.49 -8.36
CA ALA A 268 -8.86 2.83 -8.79
C ALA A 268 -7.68 2.83 -9.77
N MET A 269 -7.62 3.87 -10.57
CA MET A 269 -6.45 4.20 -11.36
C MET A 269 -6.15 5.67 -11.14
N ALA A 270 -4.92 5.97 -10.75
CA ALA A 270 -4.44 7.32 -10.62
C ALA A 270 -3.13 7.48 -11.39
N ARG A 271 -2.91 8.67 -11.93
CA ARG A 271 -1.66 9.06 -12.56
C ARG A 271 -1.19 10.38 -11.97
N VAL A 272 0.04 10.36 -11.47
CA VAL A 272 0.75 11.54 -10.98
C VAL A 272 1.77 11.94 -12.03
N GLU A 273 1.59 13.11 -12.63
CA GLU A 273 2.48 13.67 -13.64
C GLU A 273 3.08 14.97 -13.09
N MET A 274 4.40 15.14 -13.23
CA MET A 274 4.98 16.45 -13.01
C MET A 274 4.73 17.31 -14.25
N LEU A 275 4.17 18.50 -14.06
CA LEU A 275 3.98 19.50 -15.11
C LEU A 275 5.36 19.93 -15.63
N ASN A 276 5.81 19.28 -16.70
CA ASN A 276 7.05 19.51 -17.45
C ASN A 276 8.35 19.20 -16.67
N HIS A 277 8.84 17.97 -16.81
CA HIS A 277 10.25 17.75 -17.19
C HIS A 277 10.34 18.06 -18.68
N LEU A 278 10.54 19.31 -19.10
CA LEU A 278 11.85 19.85 -19.48
C LEU A 278 12.68 18.80 -20.24
N GLU A 279 12.34 18.67 -21.53
CA GLU A 279 13.35 18.58 -22.59
C GLU A 279 14.52 19.55 -22.27
N PRO A 280 15.78 19.13 -22.44
CA PRO A 280 16.90 20.06 -22.47
C PRO A 280 16.76 21.08 -23.61
#